data_AF-A0ABD2CNY9-F1
#
_entry.id   AF-A0ABD2CNY9-F1
#
_cell.length_a   1.000
_cell.length_b   1.000
_cell.length_c   1.000
_cell.angle_alpha   90.00
_cell.angle_beta   90.00
_cell.angle_gamma   90.00
#
_symmetry.space_group_name_H-M   'P 1'
#
loop_
_entity.id
_entity.type
_entity.pdbx_description
1 polymer ?
#
loop_
_entity_poly.entity_id
_entity_poly.type
_entity_poly.pdbx_seq_one_letter_code
_entity_poly.pdbx_strand_id
1 'polypeptide(L)'
;MNLLLISTLICILEYIVPIVITYFTTHLYVRKKQEVELRKNLATIRQEMASISMVDEFAKYAKLQRKYNKLENTLKEIENGRLSNRRKARLLTTYGFRFINGILIMIFLYIYNNEPVIKLPKDILWPINYFLRWPTNHEDSISLIMWFIIARIAISKCTQIHITSNH
;
A
#
# COMPACT_ATOMS: atom_id res chain seq x y z
N MET A 1 25.16 14.49 13.39
CA MET A 1 23.75 14.85 13.70
C MET A 1 22.86 14.81 12.45
N ASN A 2 23.27 15.41 11.34
CA ASN A 2 22.45 15.47 10.12
C ASN A 2 22.21 14.09 9.46
N LEU A 3 23.21 13.20 9.46
CA LEU A 3 23.11 11.88 8.83
C LEU A 3 22.09 10.95 9.52
N LEU A 4 22.01 11.02 10.86
CA LEU A 4 21.00 10.33 11.66
C LEU A 4 19.58 10.80 11.33
N LEU A 5 19.38 12.11 11.28
CA LEU A 5 18.09 12.69 10.95
C LEU A 5 17.67 12.32 9.53
N ILE A 6 18.60 12.41 8.57
CA ILE A 6 18.30 12.07 7.16
C ILE A 6 17.98 10.58 7.02
N SER A 7 18.77 9.68 7.61
CA SER A 7 18.53 8.23 7.53
C SER A 7 17.22 7.81 8.20
N THR A 8 16.91 8.36 9.38
CA THR A 8 15.63 8.09 10.06
C THR A 8 14.45 8.64 9.28
N LEU A 9 14.55 9.84 8.72
CA LEU A 9 13.52 10.42 7.86
C LEU A 9 13.28 9.58 6.60
N ILE A 10 14.33 9.06 5.96
CA ILE A 10 14.21 8.17 4.80
C ILE A 10 13.46 6.87 5.19
N CYS A 11 13.79 6.27 6.34
CA CYS A 11 13.08 5.08 6.83
C CYS A 11 11.61 5.35 7.14
N ILE A 12 11.29 6.49 7.72
CA ILE A 12 9.91 6.90 8.02
C ILE A 12 9.15 7.18 6.72
N LEU A 13 9.78 7.83 5.74
CA LEU A 13 9.18 8.11 4.44
C LEU A 13 8.84 6.83 3.67
N GLU A 14 9.74 5.82 3.69
CA GLU A 14 9.48 4.48 3.12
C GLU A 14 8.18 3.86 3.69
N TYR A 15 7.85 4.16 4.94
CA TYR A 15 6.64 3.70 5.61
C TYR A 15 5.39 4.52 5.32
N ILE A 16 5.49 5.86 5.32
CA ILE A 16 4.33 6.75 5.12
C ILE A 16 3.81 6.64 3.68
N VAL A 17 4.68 6.45 2.70
CA VAL A 17 4.30 6.49 1.29
C VAL A 17 3.27 5.44 0.87
N PRO A 18 3.37 4.14 1.22
CA PRO A 18 2.31 3.18 0.90
C PRO A 18 0.96 3.54 1.55
N ILE A 19 0.95 4.19 2.72
CA ILE A 19 -0.27 4.67 3.40
C ILE A 19 -0.88 5.84 2.63
N VAL A 20 -0.03 6.76 2.18
CA VAL A 20 -0.46 7.90 1.37
C VAL A 20 -0.99 7.41 0.01
N ILE A 21 -0.31 6.45 -0.64
CA ILE A 21 -0.76 5.84 -1.91
C ILE A 21 -2.11 5.15 -1.73
N THR A 22 -2.35 4.42 -0.63
CA THR A 22 -3.64 3.77 -0.40
C THR A 22 -4.74 4.78 -0.16
N TYR A 23 -4.47 5.83 0.61
CA TYR A 23 -5.40 6.91 0.84
C TYR A 23 -5.80 7.61 -0.47
N PHE A 24 -4.81 8.06 -1.25
CA PHE A 24 -5.06 8.71 -2.54
C PHE A 24 -5.73 7.76 -3.55
N THR A 25 -5.30 6.51 -3.66
CA THR A 25 -5.92 5.54 -4.57
C THR A 25 -7.37 5.24 -4.18
N THR A 26 -7.73 5.35 -2.90
CA THR A 26 -9.13 5.18 -2.46
C THR A 26 -9.96 6.42 -2.78
N HIS A 27 -9.40 7.61 -2.55
CA HIS A 27 -10.07 8.88 -2.79
C HIS A 27 -10.20 9.22 -4.29
N LEU A 28 -9.19 8.91 -5.11
CA LEU A 28 -9.22 9.15 -6.56
C LEU A 28 -10.14 8.17 -7.29
N TYR A 29 -10.40 6.99 -6.72
CA TYR A 29 -11.34 6.00 -7.25
C TYR A 29 -12.73 6.09 -6.59
N VAL A 30 -13.11 7.28 -6.10
CA VAL A 30 -14.50 7.58 -5.75
C VAL A 30 -15.41 7.20 -6.93
N ARG A 31 -16.49 6.50 -6.61
CA ARG A 31 -17.41 5.84 -7.54
C ARG A 31 -17.79 6.79 -8.68
N LYS A 32 -17.54 6.37 -9.93
CA LYS A 32 -17.90 7.18 -11.11
C LYS A 32 -19.42 7.34 -11.18
N LYS A 33 -19.87 8.54 -11.55
CA LYS A 33 -21.30 8.87 -11.75
C LYS A 33 -22.04 7.84 -12.62
N GLN A 34 -21.36 7.29 -13.63
CA GLN A 34 -21.88 6.22 -14.51
C GLN A 34 -22.26 4.93 -13.77
N GLU A 35 -21.53 4.54 -12.72
CA GLU A 35 -21.81 3.32 -11.95
C GLU A 35 -23.02 3.51 -11.03
N VAL A 36 -23.22 4.73 -10.51
CA VAL A 36 -24.42 5.12 -9.75
C VAL A 36 -25.64 5.07 -10.66
N GLU A 37 -25.53 5.56 -11.88
CA GLU A 37 -26.61 5.56 -12.87
C GLU A 37 -26.97 4.15 -13.35
N LEU A 38 -25.99 3.29 -13.60
CA LEU A 38 -26.24 1.87 -13.91
C LEU A 38 -26.99 1.14 -12.78
N ARG A 39 -26.61 1.41 -11.53
CA ARG A 39 -27.27 0.83 -10.34
C ARG A 39 -28.70 1.33 -10.19
N LYS A 40 -28.96 2.62 -10.48
CA LYS A 40 -30.33 3.16 -10.54
C LYS A 40 -31.16 2.46 -11.61
N ASN A 41 -30.61 2.29 -12.81
CA ASN A 41 -31.30 1.60 -13.91
C ASN A 41 -31.63 0.14 -13.55
N LEU A 42 -30.73 -0.57 -12.85
CA LEU A 42 -31.00 -1.91 -12.32
C LEU A 42 -32.14 -1.92 -11.31
N ALA A 43 -32.20 -0.94 -10.40
CA ALA A 43 -33.27 -0.81 -9.43
C ALA A 43 -34.63 -0.55 -10.12
N THR A 44 -34.67 0.32 -11.14
CA THR A 44 -35.87 0.59 -11.93
C THR A 44 -36.37 -0.66 -12.65
N ILE A 45 -35.51 -1.39 -13.36
CA ILE A 45 -35.91 -2.61 -14.07
C ILE A 45 -36.38 -3.69 -13.09
N ARG A 46 -35.77 -3.79 -11.90
CA ARG A 46 -36.21 -4.69 -10.83
C ARG A 46 -37.62 -4.35 -10.34
N GLN A 47 -37.92 -3.06 -10.20
CA GLN A 47 -39.25 -2.60 -9.81
C GLN A 47 -40.28 -2.87 -10.92
N GLU A 48 -39.94 -2.64 -12.18
CA GLU A 48 -40.80 -3.00 -13.32
C GLU A 48 -41.09 -4.51 -13.36
N MET A 49 -40.10 -5.37 -13.13
CA MET A 49 -40.29 -6.83 -13.05
C MET A 49 -41.22 -7.24 -11.91
N ALA A 50 -41.16 -6.54 -10.76
CA ALA A 50 -42.03 -6.81 -9.62
C ALA A 50 -43.48 -6.35 -9.84
N SER A 51 -43.71 -5.40 -10.76
CA SER A 51 -45.04 -4.90 -11.10
C SER A 51 -45.79 -5.74 -12.14
N ILE A 52 -45.10 -6.68 -12.79
CA ILE A 52 -45.66 -7.53 -13.85
C ILE A 52 -45.98 -8.91 -13.29
N SER A 53 -47.18 -9.44 -13.58
CA SER A 53 -47.55 -10.83 -13.27
C SER A 53 -46.68 -11.78 -14.09
N MET A 54 -45.82 -12.54 -13.40
CA MET A 54 -44.91 -13.52 -14.02
C MET A 54 -45.67 -14.62 -14.79
N VAL A 55 -46.89 -14.95 -14.36
CA VAL A 55 -47.70 -16.04 -14.91
C VAL A 55 -48.45 -15.59 -16.17
N ASP A 56 -49.05 -14.40 -16.14
CA ASP A 56 -49.88 -13.91 -17.27
C ASP A 56 -49.04 -13.25 -18.37
N GLU A 57 -47.94 -12.58 -18.00
CA GLU A 57 -47.09 -11.83 -18.93
C GLU A 57 -45.66 -12.41 -19.02
N PHE A 58 -45.52 -13.74 -18.95
CA PHE A 58 -44.24 -14.44 -18.95
C PHE A 58 -43.28 -13.96 -20.05
N ALA A 59 -43.77 -13.71 -21.27
CA ALA A 59 -42.93 -13.22 -22.37
C ALA A 59 -42.32 -11.84 -22.10
N LYS A 60 -43.08 -10.91 -21.51
CA LYS A 60 -42.59 -9.57 -21.13
C LYS A 60 -41.63 -9.68 -19.94
N TYR A 61 -41.99 -10.48 -18.94
CA TYR A 61 -41.15 -10.75 -17.77
C TYR A 61 -39.79 -11.35 -18.16
N ALA A 62 -39.79 -12.38 -19.01
CA ALA A 62 -38.57 -13.01 -19.50
C ALA A 62 -37.67 -12.04 -20.29
N LYS A 63 -38.26 -11.13 -21.08
CA LYS A 63 -37.52 -10.09 -21.80
C LYS A 63 -36.86 -9.10 -20.83
N LEU A 64 -37.59 -8.66 -19.80
CA LEU A 64 -37.07 -7.78 -18.76
C LEU A 64 -35.97 -8.46 -17.93
N GLN A 65 -36.14 -9.73 -17.58
CA GLN A 65 -35.15 -10.49 -16.82
C GLN A 65 -33.85 -10.68 -17.61
N ARG A 66 -33.91 -10.93 -18.92
CA ARG A 66 -32.71 -10.96 -19.78
C ARG A 66 -32.01 -9.60 -19.81
N LYS A 67 -32.77 -8.50 -19.86
CA LYS A 67 -32.23 -7.13 -19.81
C LYS A 67 -31.57 -6.85 -18.47
N TYR A 68 -32.20 -7.24 -17.36
CA TYR A 68 -31.64 -7.13 -16.01
C TYR A 68 -30.34 -7.91 -15.87
N ASN A 69 -30.33 -9.20 -16.24
CA ASN A 69 -29.14 -10.05 -16.15
C ASN A 69 -27.98 -9.49 -16.98
N LYS A 70 -28.26 -8.92 -18.17
CA LYS A 70 -27.24 -8.27 -19.00
C LYS A 70 -26.64 -7.05 -18.30
N LEU A 71 -27.47 -6.16 -17.76
CA LEU A 71 -27.01 -4.97 -17.02
C LEU A 71 -26.24 -5.35 -15.75
N GLU A 72 -26.69 -6.37 -15.03
CA GLU A 72 -26.01 -6.88 -13.82
C GLU A 72 -24.62 -7.44 -14.17
N ASN A 73 -24.52 -8.22 -15.24
CA ASN A 73 -23.24 -8.77 -15.69
C ASN A 73 -22.28 -7.65 -16.11
N THR A 74 -22.74 -6.66 -16.87
CA THR A 74 -21.91 -5.48 -17.22
C THR A 74 -21.46 -4.71 -15.97
N LEU A 75 -22.32 -4.55 -14.97
CA LEU A 75 -21.94 -3.90 -13.72
C LEU A 75 -20.85 -4.70 -12.98
N LYS A 76 -21.00 -6.02 -12.88
CA LYS A 76 -20.01 -6.91 -12.25
C LYS A 76 -18.67 -6.88 -12.99
N GLU A 77 -18.68 -6.87 -14.32
CA GLU A 77 -17.46 -6.76 -15.14
C GLU A 77 -16.74 -5.42 -14.89
N ILE A 78 -17.48 -4.31 -14.85
CA ILE A 78 -16.91 -2.99 -14.56
C ILE A 78 -16.33 -2.95 -13.14
N GLU A 79 -17.03 -3.49 -12.14
CA GLU A 79 -16.55 -3.55 -10.76
C GLU A 79 -15.29 -4.41 -10.62
N ASN A 80 -15.27 -5.59 -11.23
CA ASN A 80 -14.12 -6.49 -11.23
C ASN A 80 -12.92 -5.90 -11.99
N GLY A 81 -13.17 -5.27 -13.14
CA GLY A 81 -12.16 -4.55 -13.91
C GLY A 81 -11.56 -3.41 -13.10
N ARG A 82 -12.38 -2.61 -12.41
CA ARG A 82 -11.93 -1.52 -11.53
C ARG A 82 -11.12 -2.04 -10.35
N LEU A 83 -11.56 -3.11 -9.69
CA LEU A 83 -10.84 -3.71 -8.57
C LEU A 83 -9.47 -4.22 -9.02
N SER A 84 -9.42 -4.90 -10.17
CA SER A 84 -8.18 -5.38 -10.80
C SER A 84 -7.27 -4.20 -11.14
N ASN A 85 -7.78 -3.16 -11.78
CA ASN A 85 -6.98 -2.00 -12.18
C ASN A 85 -6.47 -1.20 -10.96
N ARG A 86 -7.30 -1.05 -9.92
CA ARG A 86 -6.91 -0.42 -8.64
C ARG A 86 -5.82 -1.21 -7.95
N ARG A 87 -5.92 -2.55 -7.92
CA ARG A 87 -4.87 -3.42 -7.37
C ARG A 87 -3.58 -3.30 -8.19
N LYS A 88 -3.66 -3.38 -9.51
CA LYS A 88 -2.50 -3.23 -10.41
C LYS A 88 -1.81 -1.88 -10.22
N ALA A 89 -2.57 -0.77 -10.25
CA ALA A 89 -2.04 0.57 -10.04
C ALA A 89 -1.39 0.70 -8.66
N ARG A 90 -2.07 0.25 -7.59
CA ARG A 90 -1.51 0.25 -6.24
C ARG A 90 -0.20 -0.52 -6.15
N LEU A 91 -0.16 -1.73 -6.70
CA LEU A 91 1.05 -2.56 -6.69
C LEU A 91 2.16 -1.88 -7.47
N LEU A 92 1.89 -1.44 -8.71
CA LEU A 92 2.87 -0.78 -9.57
C LEU A 92 3.48 0.45 -8.90
N THR A 93 2.65 1.34 -8.35
CA THR A 93 3.13 2.55 -7.66
C THR A 93 3.90 2.22 -6.39
N THR A 94 3.42 1.24 -5.59
CA THR A 94 4.11 0.85 -4.35
C THR A 94 5.47 0.22 -4.63
N TYR A 95 5.54 -0.73 -5.58
CA TYR A 95 6.79 -1.38 -5.96
C TYR A 95 7.76 -0.41 -6.64
N GLY A 96 7.27 0.45 -7.53
CA GLY A 96 8.09 1.47 -8.18
C GLY A 96 8.73 2.43 -7.17
N PHE A 97 7.95 2.94 -6.22
CA PHE A 97 8.49 3.82 -5.18
C PHE A 97 9.48 3.11 -4.26
N ARG A 98 9.19 1.85 -3.89
CA ARG A 98 10.09 1.02 -3.08
C ARG A 98 11.42 0.76 -3.79
N PHE A 99 11.38 0.52 -5.09
CA PHE A 99 12.58 0.34 -5.91
C PHE A 99 13.44 1.61 -5.95
N ILE A 100 12.82 2.77 -6.20
CA ILE A 100 13.52 4.07 -6.20
C ILE A 100 14.14 4.37 -4.83
N ASN A 101 13.42 4.10 -3.73
CA ASN A 101 13.97 4.29 -2.39
C ASN A 101 15.13 3.33 -2.09
N GLY A 102 15.06 2.08 -2.55
CA GLY A 102 16.15 1.13 -2.44
C GLY A 102 17.43 1.63 -3.12
N ILE A 103 17.29 2.20 -4.32
CA ILE A 103 18.42 2.82 -5.04
C ILE A 103 18.95 4.03 -4.28
N LEU A 104 18.08 4.91 -3.80
CA LEU A 104 18.48 6.09 -3.01
C LEU A 104 19.28 5.67 -1.77
N ILE A 105 18.82 4.65 -1.04
CA ILE A 105 19.52 4.13 0.13
C ILE A 105 20.86 3.53 -0.28
N MET A 106 20.94 2.76 -1.37
CA MET A 106 22.23 2.25 -1.87
C MET A 106 23.23 3.37 -2.18
N ILE A 107 22.78 4.45 -2.84
CA ILE A 107 23.62 5.61 -3.14
C ILE A 107 24.09 6.29 -1.84
N PHE A 108 23.20 6.48 -0.87
CA PHE A 108 23.55 7.02 0.44
C PHE A 108 24.56 6.14 1.18
N LEU A 109 24.39 4.81 1.14
CA LEU A 109 25.32 3.86 1.75
C LEU A 109 26.70 3.87 1.07
N TYR A 110 26.75 4.16 -0.23
CA TYR A 110 27.99 4.27 -0.97
C TYR A 110 28.75 5.56 -0.63
N ILE A 111 28.04 6.71 -0.62
CA ILE A 111 28.64 8.03 -0.34
C ILE A 111 29.08 8.15 1.11
N TYR A 112 28.26 7.67 2.06
CA TYR A 112 28.48 7.84 3.50
C TYR A 112 29.03 6.57 4.18
N ASN A 113 29.66 5.66 3.42
CA ASN A 113 30.17 4.39 3.94
C ASN A 113 31.18 4.55 5.10
N ASN A 114 31.92 5.65 5.09
CA ASN A 114 33.02 5.93 6.02
C ASN A 114 32.62 6.81 7.21
N GLU A 115 31.41 7.38 7.24
CA GLU A 115 31.00 8.25 8.35
C GLU A 115 30.21 7.47 9.41
N PRO A 116 30.66 7.48 10.68
CA PRO A 116 29.92 6.84 11.77
C PRO A 116 28.66 7.64 12.11
N VAL A 117 27.52 6.94 12.18
CA VAL A 117 26.20 7.56 12.37
C VAL A 117 25.95 7.94 13.82
N ILE A 118 26.33 7.04 14.75
CA ILE A 118 26.22 7.25 16.20
C ILE A 118 27.59 6.95 16.80
N LYS A 119 28.12 7.87 17.60
CA LYS A 119 29.27 7.63 18.49
C LYS A 119 28.71 7.20 19.85
N LEU A 120 29.01 5.99 20.30
CA LEU A 120 28.58 5.48 21.60
C LEU A 120 29.70 5.58 22.63
N PRO A 121 29.36 5.66 23.94
CA PRO A 121 30.32 5.48 25.01
C PRO A 121 30.94 4.07 24.94
N LYS A 122 32.21 3.95 25.34
CA LYS A 122 32.90 2.66 25.45
C LYS A 122 32.09 1.65 26.26
N ASP A 123 32.13 0.40 25.82
CA ASP A 123 31.65 -0.81 26.52
C ASP A 123 30.13 -1.04 26.66
N ILE A 124 29.26 -0.15 26.16
CA ILE A 124 27.80 -0.34 26.26
C ILE A 124 27.25 -1.50 25.40
N LEU A 125 27.91 -1.83 24.29
CA LEU A 125 27.42 -2.83 23.31
C LEU A 125 28.33 -4.06 23.17
N TRP A 126 29.18 -4.34 24.16
CA TRP A 126 29.99 -5.54 24.16
C TRP A 126 29.09 -6.78 24.36
N PRO A 127 29.15 -7.85 23.55
CA PRO A 127 30.10 -8.17 22.48
C PRO A 127 29.62 -7.88 21.04
N ILE A 128 28.38 -7.41 20.85
CA ILE A 128 27.76 -7.25 19.52
C ILE A 128 28.38 -6.08 18.74
N ASN A 129 29.13 -5.19 19.41
CA ASN A 129 29.84 -4.04 18.82
C ASN A 129 30.62 -4.38 17.54
N TYR A 130 31.22 -5.58 17.46
CA TYR A 130 31.93 -6.03 16.25
C TYR A 130 31.02 -6.14 15.02
N PHE A 131 29.80 -6.68 15.19
CA PHE A 131 28.82 -6.76 14.11
C PHE A 131 28.23 -5.39 13.77
N LEU A 132 27.94 -4.55 14.78
CA LEU A 132 27.36 -3.21 14.54
C LEU A 132 28.33 -2.25 13.83
N ARG A 133 29.64 -2.47 13.98
CA ARG A 133 30.69 -1.62 13.44
C ARG A 133 30.99 -1.89 11.97
N TRP A 134 30.82 -3.13 11.49
CA TRP A 134 31.07 -3.49 10.09
C TRP A 134 30.14 -2.69 9.15
N PRO A 135 30.64 -2.01 8.09
CA PRO A 135 32.00 -1.99 7.50
C PRO A 135 32.89 -0.80 7.90
N THR A 136 32.50 0.02 8.89
CA THR A 136 33.21 1.24 9.28
C THR A 136 34.38 0.95 10.23
N ASN A 137 35.52 1.64 10.05
CA ASN A 137 36.73 1.40 10.85
C ASN A 137 36.77 2.12 12.21
N HIS A 138 35.75 2.90 12.59
CA HIS A 138 35.76 3.68 13.83
C HIS A 138 35.31 2.86 15.05
N GLU A 139 36.09 2.89 16.13
CA GLU A 139 35.77 2.28 17.42
C GLU A 139 34.49 2.89 18.00
N ASP A 140 33.65 2.05 18.63
CA ASP A 140 32.43 2.44 19.35
C ASP A 140 31.40 3.21 18.53
N SER A 141 31.26 2.86 17.24
CA SER A 141 30.33 3.51 16.33
C SER A 141 29.44 2.53 15.59
N ILE A 142 28.18 2.92 15.37
CA ILE A 142 27.22 2.15 14.56
C ILE A 142 27.36 2.56 13.10
N SER A 143 27.53 1.58 12.22
CA SER A 143 27.57 1.81 10.78
C SER A 143 26.21 2.22 10.23
N LEU A 144 26.21 3.04 9.18
CA LEU A 144 24.98 3.49 8.52
C LEU A 144 24.15 2.31 8.00
N ILE A 145 24.82 1.27 7.49
CA ILE A 145 24.18 0.03 7.01
C ILE A 145 23.44 -0.67 8.15
N MET A 146 24.10 -0.85 9.30
CA MET A 146 23.49 -1.51 10.45
C MET A 146 22.34 -0.68 11.03
N TRP A 147 22.45 0.65 11.04
CA TRP A 147 21.35 1.53 11.43
C TRP A 147 20.12 1.36 10.53
N PHE A 148 20.29 1.33 9.21
CA PHE A 148 19.18 1.09 8.28
C PHE A 148 18.51 -0.26 8.49
N ILE A 149 19.29 -1.31 8.76
CA ILE A 149 18.74 -2.66 9.05
C ILE A 149 17.92 -2.64 10.34
N ILE A 150 18.49 -2.10 11.43
CA ILE A 150 17.82 -2.02 12.73
C ILE A 150 16.54 -1.19 12.64
N ALA A 151 16.61 -0.01 12.01
CA ALA A 151 15.45 0.86 11.83
C ALA A 151 14.34 0.16 11.02
N ARG A 152 14.67 -0.55 9.94
CA ARG A 152 13.70 -1.29 9.14
C ARG A 152 13.05 -2.43 9.91
N ILE A 153 13.84 -3.20 10.67
CA ILE A 153 13.31 -4.29 11.49
C ILE A 153 12.38 -3.73 12.57
N ALA A 154 12.81 -2.67 13.27
CA ALA A 154 12.02 -2.02 14.31
C ALA A 154 10.68 -1.50 13.77
N ILE A 155 10.70 -0.75 12.66
CA ILE A 155 9.47 -0.23 12.01
C ILE A 155 8.56 -1.38 11.57
N SER A 156 9.11 -2.43 10.97
CA SER A 156 8.35 -3.61 10.55
C SER A 156 7.66 -4.29 11.74
N LYS A 157 8.38 -4.47 12.85
CA LYS A 157 7.84 -5.09 14.07
C LYS A 157 6.78 -4.21 14.75
N CYS A 158 7.04 -2.91 14.91
CA CYS A 158 6.04 -1.97 15.44
C CYS A 158 4.75 -1.98 14.61
N THR A 159 4.87 -2.05 13.29
CA THR A 159 3.71 -2.14 12.38
C THR A 159 2.95 -3.44 12.57
N GLN A 160 3.64 -4.59 12.66
CA GLN A 160 3.00 -5.87 12.92
C GLN A 160 2.21 -5.85 14.23
N ILE A 161 2.81 -5.32 15.30
CA ILE A 161 2.16 -5.21 16.62
C ILE A 161 0.89 -4.35 16.54
N HIS A 162 0.96 -3.19 15.87
CA HIS A 162 -0.18 -2.28 15.72
C HIS A 162 -1.33 -2.89 14.87
N ILE A 163 -1.01 -3.74 13.90
CA ILE A 163 -2.02 -4.46 13.12
C ILE A 163 -2.68 -5.56 13.96
N THR A 164 -1.90 -6.30 14.76
CA THR A 164 -2.42 -7.38 15.61
C THR A 164 -3.22 -6.87 16.81
N SER A 165 -2.93 -5.66 17.34
CA SER A 165 -3.69 -5.10 18.47
C SER A 165 -5.02 -4.44 18.06
N ASN A 166 -5.26 -4.24 16.76
CA ASN A 166 -6.51 -3.67 16.21
C ASN A 166 -7.50 -4.73 15.71
N HIS A 167 -7.18 -6.01 15.93
CA HIS A 167 -8.04 -7.16 15.67
C HIS A 167 -8.40 -7.85 16.98
#